data_AF-A0A958HIC9-F1
#
_entry.id   AF-A0A958HIC9-F1
#
_cell.length_a   1.000
_cell.length_b   1.000
_cell.length_c   1.000
_cell.angle_alpha   90.00
_cell.angle_beta   90.00
_cell.angle_gamma   90.00
#
_symmetry.space_group_name_H-M   'P 1'
#
loop_
_entity.id
_entity.type
_entity.pdbx_description
1 polymer ?
#
loop_
_entity_poly.entity_id
_entity_poly.type
_entity_poly.pdbx_seq_one_letter_code
_entity_poly.pdbx_strand_id
1 'polypeptide(L)'
;MTWRYLERNGKPATPRRRPGGMVLVQSKNEAYPSYEVSLDQDGFQVLGQVMWTAGWLAVGGCMALIRCSECGRDISDRASNCPGCGCPVNQRAPKHAPTMKDRLRFWVMMAVIFVPFALVVLKPDPELSALSNKPTASKPKPPKKELTLHEKKYGEKPKRSAWDGSYYEVERHLELVARDPRSVDVIGCTEPVTVDEGWEVRCDYRAANGFGGLVRESKWFRIAFGKVQGMRDAK
;
A
#
# COMPACT_ATOMS: atom_id res chain seq x y z
N MET A 1 -2.76 54.76 33.76
CA MET A 1 -1.68 54.21 32.93
C MET A 1 -2.16 54.21 31.49
N THR A 2 -1.83 55.27 30.78
CA THR A 2 -2.30 55.56 29.41
C THR A 2 -1.14 55.35 28.45
N TRP A 3 -1.30 54.44 27.48
CA TRP A 3 -0.30 54.23 26.42
C TRP A 3 -0.45 55.32 25.36
N ARG A 4 0.58 56.16 25.25
CA ARG A 4 0.73 57.18 24.22
C ARG A 4 1.27 56.56 22.93
N TYR A 5 0.52 56.79 21.86
CA TYR A 5 0.85 56.58 20.46
C TYR A 5 1.98 57.52 20.02
N LEU A 6 3.04 57.00 19.39
CA LEU A 6 3.97 57.78 18.56
C LEU A 6 4.36 56.95 17.33
N GLU A 7 3.76 57.29 16.20
CA GLU A 7 4.19 56.88 14.86
C GLU A 7 5.44 57.68 14.46
N ARG A 8 6.46 56.99 13.94
CA ARG A 8 7.52 57.62 13.15
C ARG A 8 7.95 56.69 12.02
N ASN A 9 7.33 56.92 10.86
CA ASN A 9 7.80 56.69 9.49
C ASN A 9 9.17 56.00 9.31
N GLY A 10 9.14 54.76 8.84
CA GLY A 10 10.28 54.02 8.27
C GLY A 10 9.78 52.99 7.26
N LYS A 11 9.57 53.43 6.01
CA LYS A 11 9.04 52.63 4.90
C LYS A 11 9.92 51.39 4.63
N PRO A 12 9.35 50.18 4.46
CA PRO A 12 10.11 49.04 3.94
C PRO A 12 10.33 49.16 2.42
N ALA A 13 11.56 48.92 1.98
CA ALA A 13 11.94 48.88 0.58
C ALA A 13 11.26 47.71 -0.14
N THR A 14 10.48 48.02 -1.17
CA THR A 14 9.88 47.04 -2.09
C THR A 14 10.93 46.51 -3.07
N PRO A 15 11.13 45.19 -3.22
CA PRO A 15 11.96 44.67 -4.30
C PRO A 15 11.24 44.75 -5.65
N ARG A 16 11.94 45.33 -6.62
CA ARG A 16 11.50 45.57 -8.01
C ARG A 16 11.10 44.29 -8.73
N ARG A 17 9.92 44.31 -9.37
CA ARG A 17 9.54 43.39 -10.45
C ARG A 17 10.52 43.53 -11.62
N ARG A 18 11.11 42.42 -12.08
CA ARG A 18 11.69 42.33 -13.43
C ARG A 18 10.65 41.74 -14.40
N PRO A 19 10.54 42.24 -15.63
CA PRO A 19 9.67 41.70 -16.66
C PRO A 19 10.41 40.61 -17.47
N GLY A 20 9.64 39.65 -18.01
CA GLY A 20 10.06 38.83 -19.15
C GLY A 20 10.77 37.52 -18.79
N GLY A 21 10.06 36.41 -18.94
CA GLY A 21 10.61 35.07 -18.77
C GLY A 21 9.51 34.01 -18.65
N MET A 22 8.59 33.99 -19.62
CA MET A 22 7.57 32.96 -19.73
C MET A 22 8.26 31.67 -20.20
N VAL A 23 8.71 30.82 -19.27
CA VAL A 23 9.11 29.45 -19.60
C VAL A 23 7.85 28.60 -19.52
N LEU A 24 7.23 28.39 -20.67
CA LEU A 24 6.27 27.33 -20.91
C LEU A 24 6.97 26.00 -20.68
N VAL A 25 6.78 25.39 -19.50
CA VAL A 25 6.95 23.94 -19.37
C VAL A 25 5.67 23.31 -19.90
N GLN A 26 5.61 23.18 -21.23
CA GLN A 26 4.79 22.15 -21.86
C GLN A 26 5.47 20.81 -21.61
N SER A 27 4.81 19.93 -20.86
CA SER A 27 5.17 18.51 -20.87
C SER A 27 3.98 17.66 -20.44
N LYS A 28 3.15 17.38 -21.45
CA LYS A 28 2.36 16.15 -21.64
C LYS A 28 1.37 15.78 -20.54
N ASN A 29 0.11 16.11 -20.84
CA ASN A 29 -1.05 15.30 -20.47
C ASN A 29 -0.79 13.84 -20.86
N GLU A 30 -0.44 13.01 -19.88
CA GLU A 30 -0.71 11.58 -19.96
C GLU A 30 -2.08 11.37 -19.31
N ALA A 31 -3.06 11.14 -20.17
CA ALA A 31 -4.38 10.68 -19.82
C ALA A 31 -4.24 9.39 -19.02
N TYR A 32 -4.47 9.46 -17.71
CA TYR A 32 -4.74 8.26 -16.93
C TYR A 32 -6.12 7.73 -17.36
N PRO A 33 -6.23 6.49 -17.86
CA PRO A 33 -7.53 5.88 -18.05
C PRO A 33 -8.17 5.71 -16.66
N SER A 34 -9.27 6.42 -16.43
CA SER A 34 -10.19 6.13 -15.34
C SER A 34 -10.85 4.79 -15.63
N TYR A 35 -10.31 3.72 -15.06
CA TYR A 35 -10.99 2.42 -15.03
C TYR A 35 -11.87 2.41 -13.78
N GLU A 36 -13.18 2.23 -13.97
CA GLU A 36 -14.09 1.91 -12.89
C GLU A 36 -13.73 0.52 -12.36
N VAL A 37 -13.30 0.46 -11.09
CA VAL A 37 -13.06 -0.80 -10.40
C VAL A 37 -14.38 -1.25 -9.81
N SER A 38 -15.08 -2.12 -10.53
CA SER A 38 -16.14 -2.95 -9.98
C SER A 38 -15.49 -3.99 -9.06
N LEU A 39 -15.41 -3.70 -7.76
CA LEU A 39 -15.01 -4.66 -6.74
C LEU A 39 -16.18 -5.62 -6.47
N ASP A 40 -16.36 -6.61 -7.33
CA ASP A 40 -17.10 -7.81 -6.98
C ASP A 40 -16.22 -8.64 -6.03
N GLN A 41 -16.55 -8.58 -4.75
CA GLN A 41 -16.07 -9.50 -3.72
C GLN A 41 -16.65 -10.87 -4.04
N ASP A 42 -15.89 -11.74 -4.73
CA ASP A 42 -15.88 -13.21 -4.60
C ASP A 42 -15.00 -13.83 -5.71
N GLY A 43 -13.68 -13.84 -5.52
CA GLY A 43 -12.78 -14.44 -6.52
C GLY A 43 -11.30 -14.59 -6.14
N PHE A 44 -10.95 -14.36 -4.87
CA PHE A 44 -9.59 -14.53 -4.37
C PHE A 44 -9.47 -15.93 -3.76
N GLN A 45 -8.93 -16.92 -4.49
CA GLN A 45 -8.20 -18.09 -3.94
C GLN A 45 -7.58 -19.06 -4.97
N VAL A 46 -7.71 -18.88 -6.30
CA VAL A 46 -7.13 -19.87 -7.26
C VAL A 46 -6.17 -19.30 -8.32
N LEU A 47 -6.02 -17.97 -8.44
CA LEU A 47 -5.08 -17.38 -9.43
C LEU A 47 -3.82 -16.73 -8.84
N GLY A 48 -3.60 -16.85 -7.52
CA GLY A 48 -2.40 -16.33 -6.85
C GLY A 48 -1.15 -17.23 -6.94
N GLN A 49 -1.30 -18.51 -7.30
CA GLN A 49 -0.22 -19.50 -7.16
C GLN A 49 0.45 -19.88 -8.50
N VAL A 50 -0.19 -19.64 -9.65
CA VAL A 50 0.38 -19.95 -10.97
C VAL A 50 1.15 -18.75 -11.56
N MET A 51 0.87 -17.52 -11.11
CA MET A 51 1.59 -16.32 -11.57
C MET A 51 2.92 -16.05 -10.86
N TRP A 52 3.24 -16.76 -9.77
CA TRP A 52 4.52 -16.61 -9.06
C TRP A 52 5.62 -17.58 -9.51
N THR A 53 5.29 -18.71 -10.16
CA THR A 53 6.30 -19.73 -10.53
C THR A 53 6.88 -19.56 -11.94
N ALA A 54 6.29 -18.72 -12.80
CA ALA A 54 6.76 -18.50 -14.18
C ALA A 54 7.51 -17.17 -14.40
N GLY A 55 7.54 -16.26 -13.41
CA GLY A 55 8.20 -14.95 -13.53
C GLY A 55 9.60 -14.84 -12.92
N TRP A 56 10.06 -15.85 -12.16
CA TRP A 56 11.28 -15.76 -11.35
C TRP A 56 12.57 -16.26 -12.03
N LEU A 57 12.51 -16.78 -13.26
CA LEU A 57 13.71 -17.23 -14.00
C LEU A 57 14.36 -16.14 -14.87
N ALA A 58 13.86 -14.90 -14.89
CA ALA A 58 14.29 -13.89 -15.85
C ALA A 58 15.16 -12.72 -15.32
N VAL A 59 15.21 -12.41 -14.01
CA VAL A 59 16.10 -11.33 -13.52
C VAL A 59 16.68 -11.65 -12.13
N GLY A 60 17.46 -12.72 -12.06
CA GLY A 60 18.41 -12.94 -10.97
C GLY A 60 19.64 -12.05 -11.14
N GLY A 61 19.46 -10.73 -11.08
CA GLY A 61 20.59 -9.82 -10.91
C GLY A 61 20.99 -9.87 -9.45
N CYS A 62 21.94 -10.74 -9.09
CA CYS A 62 22.67 -10.62 -7.84
C CYS A 62 23.10 -9.16 -7.68
N MET A 63 22.75 -8.51 -6.57
CA MET A 63 23.33 -7.22 -6.21
C MET A 63 24.79 -7.47 -5.90
N ALA A 64 25.65 -7.45 -6.90
CA ALA A 64 27.07 -7.54 -6.68
C ALA A 64 27.53 -6.17 -6.19
N LEU A 65 28.01 -6.12 -4.94
CA LEU A 65 28.77 -4.96 -4.48
C LEU A 65 30.13 -4.99 -5.19
N ILE A 66 30.42 -3.95 -5.96
CA ILE A 66 31.71 -3.74 -6.62
C ILE A 66 32.51 -2.70 -5.83
N ARG A 67 33.84 -2.83 -5.82
CA ARG A 67 34.71 -1.84 -5.20
C ARG A 67 34.97 -0.67 -6.14
N CYS A 68 34.77 0.54 -5.64
CA CYS A 68 35.14 1.75 -6.34
C CYS A 68 36.67 1.83 -6.51
N SER A 69 37.15 2.12 -7.72
CA SER A 69 38.58 2.21 -8.03
C SER A 69 39.29 3.39 -7.37
N GLU A 70 38.56 4.49 -7.08
CA GLU A 70 39.15 5.69 -6.50
C GLU A 70 39.08 5.69 -4.96
N CYS A 71 37.90 5.40 -4.39
CA CYS A 71 37.69 5.52 -2.94
C CYS A 71 37.69 4.20 -2.18
N GLY A 72 37.75 3.06 -2.87
CA GLY A 72 37.78 1.73 -2.25
C GLY A 72 36.49 1.30 -1.56
N ARG A 73 35.43 2.12 -1.56
CA ARG A 73 34.13 1.77 -0.96
C ARG A 73 33.36 0.78 -1.85
N ASP A 74 32.61 -0.09 -1.19
CA ASP A 74 31.68 -1.00 -1.85
C ASP A 74 30.44 -0.23 -2.32
N ILE A 75 30.13 -0.36 -3.61
CA ILE A 75 29.01 0.30 -4.29
C ILE A 75 28.22 -0.73 -5.09
N SER A 76 26.93 -0.50 -5.33
CA SER A 76 26.16 -1.39 -6.19
C SER A 76 26.70 -1.37 -7.63
N ASP A 77 26.83 -2.56 -8.21
CA ASP A 77 27.03 -2.80 -9.64
C ASP A 77 26.10 -2.03 -10.60
N ARG A 78 24.95 -1.55 -10.11
CA ARG A 78 24.00 -0.74 -10.89
C ARG A 78 24.20 0.77 -10.78
N ALA A 79 25.07 1.25 -9.89
CA ALA A 79 25.29 2.68 -9.71
C ALA A 79 26.02 3.28 -10.92
N SER A 80 25.53 4.41 -11.46
CA SER A 80 26.20 5.14 -12.55
C SER A 80 27.43 5.91 -12.04
N ASN A 81 27.36 6.40 -10.80
CA ASN A 81 28.40 7.16 -10.13
C ASN A 81 28.52 6.67 -8.69
N CYS A 82 29.75 6.60 -8.18
CA CYS A 82 29.97 6.26 -6.78
C CYS A 82 29.52 7.44 -5.88
N PRO A 83 28.65 7.20 -4.87
CA PRO A 83 28.20 8.26 -3.96
C PRO A 83 29.29 8.81 -3.04
N GLY A 84 30.44 8.13 -2.92
CA GLY A 84 31.56 8.55 -2.09
C GLY A 84 32.53 9.52 -2.76
N CYS A 85 32.96 9.20 -3.99
CA CYS A 85 33.94 10.01 -4.77
C CYS A 85 33.29 10.83 -5.90
N GLY A 86 32.05 10.51 -6.32
CA GLY A 86 31.42 11.05 -7.54
C GLY A 86 31.95 10.45 -8.85
N CYS A 87 32.98 9.61 -8.79
CA CYS A 87 33.63 9.04 -9.96
C CYS A 87 32.70 8.09 -10.74
N PRO A 88 32.70 8.14 -12.08
CA PRO A 88 31.80 7.35 -12.93
C PRO A 88 32.19 5.88 -12.89
N VAL A 89 31.19 5.02 -12.75
CA VAL A 89 31.38 3.58 -12.68
C VAL A 89 31.29 3.03 -14.10
N ASN A 90 32.43 2.61 -14.66
CA ASN A 90 32.44 1.93 -15.95
C ASN A 90 31.78 0.55 -15.80
N GLN A 91 30.50 0.46 -16.14
CA GLN A 91 29.76 -0.79 -16.22
C GLN A 91 30.49 -1.71 -17.21
N ARG A 92 31.11 -2.77 -16.71
CA ARG A 92 31.66 -3.81 -17.58
C ARG A 92 30.48 -4.58 -18.15
N ALA A 93 30.35 -4.60 -19.48
CA ALA A 93 29.33 -5.38 -20.16
C ALA A 93 29.36 -6.84 -19.66
N PRO A 94 28.20 -7.50 -19.48
CA PRO A 94 28.15 -8.87 -18.99
C PRO A 94 28.96 -9.77 -19.93
N LYS A 95 30.04 -10.37 -19.40
CA LYS A 95 30.99 -11.19 -20.19
C LYS A 95 30.46 -12.57 -20.59
N HIS A 96 29.24 -12.93 -20.20
CA HIS A 96 28.63 -14.19 -20.61
C HIS A 96 27.30 -13.93 -21.30
N ALA A 97 27.37 -13.72 -22.62
CA ALA A 97 26.23 -14.05 -23.46
C ALA A 97 26.08 -15.58 -23.39
N PRO A 98 24.91 -16.12 -22.96
CA PRO A 98 24.70 -17.56 -22.93
C PRO A 98 24.85 -18.10 -24.36
N THR A 99 25.79 -19.03 -24.55
CA THR A 99 25.99 -19.62 -25.88
C THR A 99 24.85 -20.58 -26.20
N MET A 100 24.58 -20.83 -27.48
CA MET A 100 23.53 -21.77 -27.91
C MET A 100 23.71 -23.17 -27.29
N LYS A 101 24.95 -23.57 -26.99
CA LYS A 101 25.28 -24.82 -26.33
C LYS A 101 24.86 -24.85 -24.85
N ASP A 102 24.91 -23.71 -24.17
CA ASP A 102 24.50 -23.59 -22.77
C ASP A 102 22.96 -23.67 -22.64
N ARG A 103 22.25 -23.11 -23.62
CA ARG A 103 20.79 -23.27 -23.73
C ARG A 103 20.40 -24.74 -23.95
N LEU A 104 21.09 -25.45 -24.84
CA LEU A 104 20.80 -26.86 -25.11
C LEU A 104 21.10 -27.74 -23.88
N ARG A 105 22.22 -27.50 -23.18
CA ARG A 105 22.56 -28.21 -21.95
C ARG A 105 21.51 -28.01 -20.86
N PHE A 106 20.97 -26.80 -20.71
CA PHE A 106 19.91 -26.53 -19.74
C PHE A 106 18.63 -27.32 -20.05
N TRP A 107 18.21 -27.37 -21.31
CA TRP A 107 17.05 -28.16 -21.74
C TRP A 107 17.25 -29.67 -21.58
N VAL A 108 18.44 -30.19 -21.87
CA VAL A 108 18.77 -31.61 -21.64
C VAL A 108 18.74 -31.94 -20.16
N MET A 109 19.32 -31.08 -19.30
CA MET A 109 19.29 -31.28 -17.84
C MET A 109 17.86 -31.22 -17.29
N MET A 110 17.04 -30.27 -17.76
CA MET A 110 15.62 -30.21 -17.41
C MET A 110 14.89 -31.48 -17.85
N ALA A 111 15.09 -31.97 -19.07
CA ALA A 111 14.46 -33.22 -19.52
C ALA A 111 14.89 -34.43 -18.68
N VAL A 112 16.19 -34.56 -18.37
CA VAL A 112 16.71 -35.70 -17.58
C VAL A 112 16.22 -35.69 -16.13
N ILE A 113 15.92 -34.53 -15.55
CA ILE A 113 15.45 -34.41 -14.16
C ILE A 113 13.91 -34.42 -14.08
N PHE A 114 13.24 -33.62 -14.91
CA PHE A 114 11.79 -33.44 -14.83
C PHE A 114 11.00 -34.59 -15.47
N VAL A 115 11.51 -35.26 -16.51
CA VAL A 115 10.79 -36.39 -17.13
C VAL A 115 10.66 -37.59 -16.18
N PRO A 116 11.72 -38.08 -15.50
CA PRO A 116 11.56 -39.15 -14.53
C PRO A 116 10.78 -38.70 -13.28
N PHE A 117 10.93 -37.44 -12.83
CA PHE A 117 10.11 -36.91 -11.72
C PHE A 117 8.63 -36.87 -12.08
N ALA A 118 8.29 -36.42 -13.30
CA ALA A 118 6.92 -36.44 -13.80
C ALA A 118 6.39 -37.88 -13.91
N LEU A 119 7.19 -38.85 -14.37
CA LEU A 119 6.76 -40.25 -14.41
C LEU A 119 6.52 -40.87 -13.02
N VAL A 120 7.21 -40.38 -11.98
CA VAL A 120 6.99 -40.80 -10.59
C VAL A 120 5.78 -40.11 -9.97
N VAL A 121 5.58 -38.81 -10.20
CA VAL A 121 4.50 -38.00 -9.62
C VAL A 121 3.17 -38.14 -10.36
N LEU A 122 3.20 -38.49 -11.65
CA LEU A 122 2.00 -38.71 -12.46
C LEU A 122 1.46 -40.13 -12.39
N LYS A 123 1.97 -40.99 -11.50
CA LYS A 123 1.19 -42.16 -11.10
C LYS A 123 0.07 -41.64 -10.21
N PRO A 124 -1.18 -41.56 -10.71
CA PRO A 124 -2.27 -41.07 -9.89
C PRO A 124 -2.55 -42.14 -8.83
N ASP A 125 -2.43 -41.79 -7.56
CA ASP A 125 -2.87 -42.67 -6.48
C ASP A 125 -4.36 -43.00 -6.69
N PRO A 126 -4.75 -44.28 -6.86
CA PRO A 126 -6.13 -44.65 -7.14
C PRO A 126 -7.10 -44.36 -5.98
N GLU A 127 -6.61 -43.92 -4.83
CA GLU A 127 -7.43 -43.50 -3.68
C GLU A 127 -7.86 -42.02 -3.70
N LEU A 128 -7.23 -41.15 -4.49
CA LEU A 128 -7.55 -39.71 -4.44
C LEU A 128 -8.88 -39.37 -5.15
N SER A 129 -9.35 -40.21 -6.07
CA SER A 129 -10.67 -40.08 -6.70
C SER A 129 -11.84 -40.43 -5.78
N ALA A 130 -11.60 -41.10 -4.64
CA ALA A 130 -12.64 -41.40 -3.66
C ALA A 130 -12.87 -40.25 -2.64
N LEU A 131 -11.87 -39.38 -2.41
CA LEU A 131 -11.97 -38.24 -1.50
C LEU A 131 -12.48 -36.94 -2.16
N SER A 132 -12.39 -36.83 -3.49
CA SER A 132 -12.91 -35.67 -4.22
C SER A 132 -14.44 -35.64 -4.37
N ASN A 133 -15.13 -36.73 -4.02
CA ASN A 133 -16.60 -36.81 -3.97
C ASN A 133 -17.15 -36.61 -2.55
N LYS A 134 -16.39 -35.95 -1.66
CA LYS A 134 -17.01 -35.38 -0.47
C LYS A 134 -17.86 -34.19 -0.96
N PRO A 135 -19.19 -34.19 -0.77
CA PRO A 135 -19.97 -32.99 -1.01
C PRO A 135 -19.37 -31.90 -0.13
N THR A 136 -18.68 -30.94 -0.74
CA THR A 136 -18.32 -29.68 -0.11
C THR A 136 -19.65 -29.08 0.29
N ALA A 137 -19.96 -29.22 1.58
CA ALA A 137 -21.10 -28.57 2.19
C ALA A 137 -21.00 -27.10 1.82
N SER A 138 -21.81 -26.68 0.85
CA SER A 138 -22.08 -25.29 0.56
C SER A 138 -22.35 -24.66 1.91
N LYS A 139 -21.48 -23.73 2.34
CA LYS A 139 -21.65 -23.03 3.60
C LYS A 139 -23.12 -22.61 3.67
N PRO A 140 -23.88 -23.06 4.68
CA PRO A 140 -25.28 -22.72 4.77
C PRO A 140 -25.38 -21.20 4.71
N LYS A 141 -26.17 -20.71 3.74
CA LYS A 141 -26.54 -19.29 3.65
C LYS A 141 -26.90 -18.84 5.06
N PRO A 142 -26.27 -17.78 5.60
CA PRO A 142 -26.49 -17.40 6.98
C PRO A 142 -28.01 -17.26 7.19
N PRO A 143 -28.56 -17.84 8.27
CA PRO A 143 -29.97 -17.67 8.58
C PRO A 143 -30.26 -16.17 8.59
N LYS A 144 -31.41 -15.75 8.03
CA LYS A 144 -31.87 -14.37 8.06
C LYS A 144 -31.87 -13.92 9.53
N LYS A 145 -30.77 -13.32 9.97
CA LYS A 145 -30.60 -12.85 11.34
C LYS A 145 -31.63 -11.75 11.50
N GLU A 146 -32.53 -11.93 12.45
CA GLU A 146 -33.51 -10.92 12.79
C GLU A 146 -32.74 -9.68 13.24
N LEU A 147 -32.64 -8.70 12.33
CA LEU A 147 -31.87 -7.48 12.54
C LEU A 147 -32.43 -6.77 13.78
N THR A 148 -31.55 -6.47 14.72
CA THR A 148 -31.92 -5.76 15.94
C THR A 148 -32.56 -4.41 15.59
N LEU A 149 -33.46 -3.90 16.46
CA LEU A 149 -34.08 -2.59 16.25
C LEU A 149 -33.04 -1.48 16.05
N HIS A 150 -31.89 -1.61 16.72
CA HIS A 150 -30.75 -0.71 16.60
C HIS A 150 -30.12 -0.75 15.20
N GLU A 151 -29.85 -1.95 14.65
CA GLU A 151 -29.33 -2.11 13.28
C GLU A 151 -30.31 -1.59 12.22
N LYS A 152 -31.62 -1.74 12.43
CA LYS A 152 -32.63 -1.15 11.53
C LYS A 152 -32.59 0.38 11.56
N LYS A 153 -32.32 0.97 12.73
CA LYS A 153 -32.34 2.42 12.94
C LYS A 153 -31.03 3.11 12.55
N TYR A 154 -29.89 2.42 12.68
CA TYR A 154 -28.56 3.02 12.53
C TYR A 154 -27.63 2.28 11.57
N GLY A 155 -28.08 1.18 10.96
CA GLY A 155 -27.30 0.35 10.06
C GLY A 155 -26.51 -0.74 10.77
N GLU A 156 -25.84 -1.57 9.97
CA GLU A 156 -25.05 -2.71 10.44
C GLU A 156 -23.89 -2.27 11.37
N LYS A 157 -23.50 -3.18 12.27
CA LYS A 157 -22.35 -2.98 13.15
C LYS A 157 -21.06 -2.82 12.30
N PRO A 158 -20.25 -1.77 12.54
CA PRO A 158 -19.04 -1.54 11.77
C PRO A 158 -18.03 -2.68 11.96
N LYS A 159 -17.37 -3.07 10.88
CA LYS A 159 -16.42 -4.18 10.86
C LYS A 159 -15.02 -3.64 11.12
N ARG A 160 -14.41 -4.11 12.21
CA ARG A 160 -13.02 -3.80 12.54
C ARG A 160 -12.09 -4.60 11.62
N SER A 161 -11.13 -3.93 11.00
CA SER A 161 -10.13 -4.58 10.19
C SER A 161 -9.24 -5.51 11.03
N ALA A 162 -8.80 -6.61 10.44
CA ALA A 162 -8.07 -7.64 11.17
C ALA A 162 -6.58 -7.29 11.42
N TRP A 163 -6.01 -6.39 10.62
CA TRP A 163 -4.55 -6.17 10.56
C TRP A 163 -4.08 -4.92 11.33
N ASP A 164 -4.81 -3.81 11.21
CA ASP A 164 -4.57 -2.51 11.88
C ASP A 164 -5.60 -2.22 12.99
N GLY A 165 -6.72 -2.93 13.02
CA GLY A 165 -7.75 -2.73 14.04
C GLY A 165 -8.47 -1.39 13.93
N SER A 166 -8.50 -0.80 12.72
CA SER A 166 -9.21 0.41 12.37
C SER A 166 -10.62 0.12 11.87
N TYR A 167 -11.36 1.19 11.55
CA TYR A 167 -12.63 1.13 10.85
C TYR A 167 -12.53 1.98 9.60
N TYR A 168 -12.95 1.43 8.46
CA TYR A 168 -12.94 2.14 7.18
C TYR A 168 -13.69 3.47 7.24
N GLU A 169 -14.81 3.51 7.97
CA GLU A 169 -15.61 4.72 8.16
C GLU A 169 -14.83 5.84 8.87
N VAL A 170 -13.99 5.46 9.83
CA VAL A 170 -13.17 6.40 10.62
C VAL A 170 -11.96 6.88 9.81
N GLU A 171 -11.24 5.96 9.17
CA GLU A 171 -10.10 6.29 8.33
C GLU A 171 -10.51 7.26 7.20
N ARG A 172 -11.56 6.89 6.46
CA ARG A 172 -12.12 7.74 5.40
C ARG A 172 -12.56 9.11 5.93
N HIS A 173 -13.17 9.15 7.11
CA HIS A 173 -13.59 10.43 7.69
C HIS A 173 -12.39 11.32 8.02
N LEU A 174 -11.36 10.75 8.68
CA LEU A 174 -10.15 11.46 9.07
C LEU A 174 -9.39 12.00 7.85
N GLU A 175 -9.25 11.21 6.79
CA GLU A 175 -8.62 11.65 5.53
C GLU A 175 -9.37 12.82 4.88
N LEU A 176 -10.71 12.84 4.97
CA LEU A 176 -11.55 13.90 4.40
C LEU A 176 -11.47 15.21 5.19
N VAL A 177 -11.31 15.15 6.52
CA VAL A 177 -11.25 16.34 7.37
C VAL A 177 -9.83 16.84 7.63
N ALA A 178 -8.82 15.98 7.45
CA ALA A 178 -7.43 16.34 7.65
C ALA A 178 -6.94 17.33 6.59
N ARG A 179 -6.06 18.24 7.01
CA ARG A 179 -5.39 19.17 6.08
C ARG A 179 -4.48 18.44 5.10
N ASP A 180 -3.79 17.42 5.59
CA ASP A 180 -2.95 16.52 4.79
C ASP A 180 -3.47 15.08 4.95
N PRO A 181 -4.28 14.58 4.00
CA PRO A 181 -4.85 13.23 4.07
C PRO A 181 -3.79 12.13 4.19
N ARG A 182 -2.60 12.33 3.59
CA ARG A 182 -1.51 11.33 3.64
C ARG A 182 -0.82 11.26 4.98
N SER A 183 -1.04 12.24 5.85
CA SER A 183 -0.47 12.27 7.19
C SER A 183 -1.30 11.50 8.22
N VAL A 184 -2.52 11.08 7.85
CA VAL A 184 -3.43 10.35 8.73
C VAL A 184 -2.98 8.90 8.84
N ASP A 185 -2.83 8.44 10.08
CA ASP A 185 -2.44 7.06 10.39
C ASP A 185 -3.23 6.57 11.61
N VAL A 186 -4.14 5.62 11.42
CA VAL A 186 -4.96 5.04 12.49
C VAL A 186 -4.18 3.92 13.16
N ILE A 187 -3.81 4.12 14.43
CA ILE A 187 -3.01 3.17 15.21
C ILE A 187 -3.87 2.00 15.68
N GLY A 188 -5.13 2.28 16.03
CA GLY A 188 -6.08 1.24 16.42
C GLY A 188 -7.33 1.79 17.09
N CYS A 189 -8.40 1.00 17.04
CA CYS A 189 -9.68 1.32 17.62
C CYS A 189 -10.18 0.26 18.59
N THR A 190 -11.09 0.65 19.50
CA THR A 190 -11.84 -0.25 20.37
C THR A 190 -12.96 -0.97 19.62
N GLU A 191 -13.56 -1.98 20.25
CA GLU A 191 -14.79 -2.58 19.74
C GLU A 191 -15.96 -1.58 19.72
N PRO A 192 -16.95 -1.76 18.83
CA PRO A 192 -18.08 -0.85 18.73
C PRO A 192 -19.03 -1.04 19.90
N VAL A 193 -19.28 0.05 20.62
CA VAL A 193 -20.25 0.15 21.72
C VAL A 193 -21.57 0.66 21.15
N THR A 194 -22.68 0.03 21.52
CA THR A 194 -24.02 0.51 21.16
C THR A 194 -24.38 1.74 21.99
N VAL A 195 -24.72 2.84 21.33
CA VAL A 195 -25.32 4.02 21.96
C VAL A 195 -26.69 4.31 21.32
N ASP A 196 -27.51 5.12 21.97
CA ASP A 196 -28.85 5.47 21.48
C ASP A 196 -28.83 6.13 20.10
N GLU A 197 -27.69 6.67 19.66
CA GLU A 197 -27.49 7.39 18.39
C GLU A 197 -26.57 6.66 17.39
N GLY A 198 -26.37 5.35 17.55
CA GLY A 198 -25.58 4.52 16.63
C GLY A 198 -24.48 3.73 17.32
N TRP A 199 -23.34 3.59 16.65
CA TRP A 199 -22.18 2.83 17.13
C TRP A 199 -21.05 3.77 17.52
N GLU A 200 -20.57 3.70 18.76
CA GLU A 200 -19.40 4.46 19.21
C GLU A 200 -18.13 3.60 19.23
N VAL A 201 -17.06 4.14 18.66
CA VAL A 201 -15.72 3.53 18.69
C VAL A 201 -14.71 4.58 19.14
N ARG A 202 -13.78 4.21 20.01
CA ARG A 202 -12.62 5.05 20.35
C ARG A 202 -11.47 4.66 19.45
N CYS A 203 -10.89 5.62 18.74
CA CYS A 203 -9.72 5.39 17.89
C CYS A 203 -8.58 6.31 18.29
N ASP A 204 -7.38 5.74 18.29
CA ASP A 204 -6.11 6.45 18.39
C ASP A 204 -5.53 6.62 16.99
N TYR A 205 -5.20 7.85 16.62
CA TYR A 205 -4.62 8.15 15.31
C TYR A 205 -3.55 9.24 15.40
N ARG A 206 -2.71 9.31 14.39
CA ARG A 206 -1.73 10.39 14.18
C ARG A 206 -2.15 11.19 12.95
N ALA A 207 -1.94 12.50 12.98
CA ALA A 207 -2.15 13.38 11.85
C ALA A 207 -1.20 14.58 11.91
N ALA A 208 -0.85 15.15 10.76
CA ALA A 208 -0.07 16.37 10.72
C ALA A 208 -0.91 17.56 11.22
N ASN A 209 -0.35 18.30 12.16
CA ASN A 209 -0.90 19.57 12.61
C ASN A 209 -0.60 20.69 11.60
N GLY A 210 -1.06 21.91 11.92
CA GLY A 210 -0.88 23.05 11.02
C GLY A 210 0.57 23.49 10.78
N PHE A 211 1.51 23.00 11.57
CA PHE A 211 2.95 23.29 11.49
C PHE A 211 3.75 22.13 10.87
N GLY A 212 3.08 21.08 10.38
CA GLY A 212 3.72 19.90 9.77
C GLY A 212 4.24 18.86 10.77
N GLY A 213 3.98 19.03 12.07
CA GLY A 213 4.31 18.02 13.08
C GLY A 213 3.22 16.95 13.19
N LEU A 214 3.59 15.68 13.28
CA LEU A 214 2.64 14.59 13.55
C LEU A 214 2.22 14.62 15.03
N VAL A 215 0.93 14.77 15.28
CA VAL A 215 0.33 14.77 16.62
C VAL A 215 -0.56 13.54 16.75
N ARG A 216 -0.44 12.83 17.87
CA ARG A 216 -1.32 11.72 18.22
C ARG A 216 -2.54 12.24 18.97
N GLU A 217 -3.72 11.84 18.54
CA GLU A 217 -5.00 12.17 19.17
C GLU A 217 -5.82 10.90 19.43
N SER A 218 -6.67 10.97 20.46
CA SER A 218 -7.63 9.92 20.79
C SER A 218 -9.03 10.53 20.81
N LYS A 219 -9.93 10.03 19.97
CA LYS A 219 -11.32 10.51 19.89
C LYS A 219 -12.30 9.36 19.80
N TRP A 220 -13.52 9.63 20.26
CA TRP A 220 -14.67 8.79 20.04
C TRP A 220 -15.37 9.22 18.75
N PHE A 221 -15.68 8.24 17.91
CA PHE A 221 -16.39 8.41 16.65
C PHE A 221 -17.74 7.71 16.74
N ARG A 222 -18.82 8.44 16.43
CA ARG A 222 -20.18 7.90 16.28
C ARG A 222 -20.40 7.53 14.82
N ILE A 223 -20.65 6.26 14.54
CA ILE A 223 -20.88 5.70 13.22
C ILE A 223 -22.35 5.30 13.10
N ALA A 224 -23.02 5.79 12.05
CA ALA A 224 -24.34 5.32 11.64
C ALA A 224 -24.44 5.32 10.11
N PHE A 225 -25.09 4.29 9.56
CA PHE A 225 -25.26 4.07 8.13
C PHE A 225 -23.93 4.09 7.34
N GLY A 226 -22.89 3.46 7.90
CA GLY A 226 -21.56 3.38 7.27
C GLY A 226 -20.83 4.71 7.17
N LYS A 227 -21.20 5.72 7.99
CA LYS A 227 -20.54 7.03 8.02
C LYS A 227 -20.39 7.54 9.46
N VAL A 228 -19.33 8.31 9.70
CA VAL A 228 -19.15 9.04 10.95
C VAL A 228 -20.14 10.22 11.00
N GLN A 229 -21.02 10.22 12.01
CA GLN A 229 -22.01 11.26 12.28
C GLN A 229 -21.51 12.31 13.27
N GLY A 230 -20.55 11.95 14.13
CA GLY A 230 -20.01 12.90 15.10
C GLY A 230 -18.75 12.40 15.80
N MET A 231 -18.03 13.33 16.40
CA MET A 231 -16.81 13.07 17.16
C MET A 231 -16.88 13.74 18.53
N ARG A 232 -16.16 13.19 19.50
CA ARG A 232 -15.96 13.78 20.83
C ARG A 232 -14.61 13.35 21.39
N ASP A 233 -13.97 14.23 22.15
CA ASP A 233 -12.63 13.95 22.68
C ASP A 233 -12.66 12.82 23.71
N ALA A 234 -11.65 11.95 23.67
CA ALA A 234 -11.44 10.97 24.73
C ALA A 234 -10.74 11.69 25.90
N LYS A 235 -11.46 11.86 27.01
CA LYS A 235 -10.89 12.35 28.27
C LYS A 235 -9.82 11.41 28.81
#